data_AF-A0A2D5UBI2-F1
#
_entry.id   AF-A0A2D5UBI2-F1
#
_cell.length_a   1.000
_cell.length_b   1.000
_cell.length_c   1.000
_cell.angle_alpha   90.00
_cell.angle_beta   90.00
_cell.angle_gamma   90.00
#
_symmetry.space_group_name_H-M   'P 1'
#
loop_
_entity.id
_entity.type
_entity.pdbx_description
1 polymer ?
#
loop_
_entity_poly.entity_id
_entity_poly.type
_entity_poly.pdbx_seq_one_letter_code
_entity_poly.pdbx_strand_id
1 'polypeptide(L)'
;MKTLNIDALFIVDARLNPIASIRPNQEKIFKDIPIATMKALKKSSITGGGKIVFSDLIRCQGMPVFVLGKAKRNGSMAIGILRTDYLVNMQKPISFGRKGHSMIVDRAGRVIAHPKKEWQKSSKDASGISVVQAMMRGETGVTVFYSPPLKGGHDRRIHLGAEGRLGRDGASADG
;
A
#
# COMPACT_ATOMS: atom_id res chain seq x y z
N MET A 1 -10.53 -0.17 -19.27
CA MET A 1 -9.39 -0.62 -18.44
C MET A 1 -9.06 0.49 -17.44
N LYS A 2 -9.07 0.25 -16.12
CA LYS A 2 -8.61 1.28 -15.16
C LYS A 2 -7.08 1.23 -15.09
N THR A 3 -6.42 2.37 -15.21
CA THR A 3 -4.96 2.49 -15.13
C THR A 3 -4.52 2.87 -13.73
N LEU A 4 -3.23 2.63 -13.41
CA LEU A 4 -2.60 3.19 -12.23
C LEU A 4 -2.70 4.72 -12.31
N ASN A 5 -3.30 5.35 -11.31
CA ASN A 5 -3.68 6.77 -11.38
C ASN A 5 -3.00 7.58 -10.28
N ILE A 6 -2.08 8.46 -10.68
CA ILE A 6 -1.57 9.53 -9.82
C ILE A 6 -2.62 10.64 -9.83
N ASP A 7 -3.31 10.79 -8.70
CA ASP A 7 -4.42 11.71 -8.53
C ASP A 7 -3.95 13.17 -8.51
N ALA A 8 -2.80 13.42 -7.87
CA ALA A 8 -2.15 14.72 -7.85
C ALA A 8 -0.63 14.57 -7.73
N LEU A 9 0.10 15.55 -8.27
CA LEU A 9 1.54 15.68 -8.10
C LEU A 9 1.88 17.10 -7.65
N PHE A 10 2.61 17.21 -6.56
CA PHE A 10 3.09 18.48 -6.01
C PHE A 10 4.62 18.53 -6.09
N ILE A 11 5.15 19.73 -6.34
CA ILE A 11 6.54 20.04 -6.04
C ILE A 11 6.52 20.87 -4.77
N VAL A 12 7.33 20.48 -3.79
CA VAL A 12 7.50 21.21 -2.54
C VAL A 12 8.92 21.72 -2.37
N ASP A 13 9.08 22.85 -1.72
CA ASP A 13 10.39 23.43 -1.39
C ASP A 13 11.12 22.64 -0.29
N ALA A 14 12.28 23.16 0.16
CA ALA A 14 13.07 22.53 1.21
C ALA A 14 12.33 22.44 2.57
N ARG A 15 11.38 23.36 2.81
CA ARG A 15 10.54 23.47 4.01
C ARG A 15 9.21 22.71 3.86
N LEU A 16 9.00 21.99 2.76
CA LEU A 16 7.80 21.23 2.42
C LEU A 16 6.57 22.09 2.07
N ASN A 17 6.76 23.35 1.69
CA ASN A 17 5.68 24.18 1.15
C ASN A 17 5.46 23.85 -0.33
N PRO A 18 4.22 23.72 -0.81
CA PRO A 18 3.95 23.49 -2.22
C PRO A 18 4.32 24.73 -3.06
N ILE A 19 5.10 24.52 -4.12
CA ILE A 19 5.54 25.56 -5.06
C ILE A 19 5.03 25.32 -6.48
N ALA A 20 4.56 24.12 -6.80
CA ALA A 20 3.87 23.79 -8.05
C ALA A 20 2.98 22.56 -7.87
N SER A 21 1.95 22.42 -8.71
CA SER A 21 1.10 21.23 -8.74
C SER A 21 0.65 20.89 -10.15
N ILE A 22 0.56 19.60 -10.47
CA ILE A 22 -0.14 19.09 -11.66
C ILE A 22 -1.51 18.58 -11.21
N ARG A 23 -2.57 19.10 -11.85
CA ARG A 23 -3.97 19.16 -11.41
C ARG A 23 -4.22 20.24 -10.33
N PRO A 24 -4.40 21.51 -10.74
CA PRO A 24 -4.84 22.56 -9.82
C PRO A 24 -6.21 22.18 -9.21
N ASN A 25 -6.48 22.65 -7.98
CA ASN A 25 -7.64 22.30 -7.12
C ASN A 25 -7.50 21.03 -6.24
N GLN A 26 -6.27 20.59 -6.00
CA GLN A 26 -5.94 19.48 -5.09
C GLN A 26 -5.27 19.94 -3.79
N GLU A 27 -5.36 21.23 -3.43
CA GLU A 27 -4.75 21.74 -2.19
C GLU A 27 -5.26 21.04 -0.93
N LYS A 28 -6.56 20.68 -0.92
CA LYS A 28 -7.16 19.94 0.20
C LYS A 28 -6.48 18.59 0.42
N ILE A 29 -6.25 17.83 -0.65
CA ILE A 29 -5.61 16.50 -0.54
C ILE A 29 -4.15 16.63 -0.11
N PHE A 30 -3.46 17.70 -0.52
CA PHE A 30 -2.10 18.00 -0.04
C PHE A 30 -2.07 18.32 1.46
N LYS A 31 -3.00 19.14 1.95
CA LYS A 31 -3.12 19.50 3.37
C LYS A 31 -3.40 18.29 4.26
N ASP A 32 -4.05 17.26 3.73
CA ASP A 32 -4.31 16.01 4.45
C ASP A 32 -3.05 15.12 4.58
N ILE A 33 -1.98 15.39 3.83
CA ILE A 33 -0.74 14.62 3.95
C ILE A 33 -0.02 15.03 5.25
N PRO A 34 0.21 14.10 6.20
CA PRO A 34 0.93 14.45 7.42
C PRO A 34 2.36 14.91 7.12
N ILE A 35 2.79 16.01 7.75
CA ILE A 35 4.16 16.53 7.61
C ILE A 35 5.20 15.47 7.99
N ALA A 36 4.89 14.63 8.99
CA ALA A 36 5.75 13.51 9.37
C ALA A 36 5.96 12.51 8.22
N THR A 37 4.90 12.21 7.46
CA THR A 37 4.98 11.36 6.26
C THR A 37 5.88 11.99 5.21
N MET A 38 5.73 13.29 4.93
CA MET A 38 6.58 13.99 3.96
C MET A 38 8.05 14.03 4.37
N LYS A 39 8.34 14.28 5.66
CA LYS A 39 9.69 14.23 6.21
C LYS A 39 10.31 12.84 6.11
N ALA A 40 9.54 11.80 6.44
CA ALA A 40 9.99 10.41 6.31
C ALA A 40 10.30 10.06 4.85
N LEU A 41 9.41 10.39 3.92
CA LEU A 41 9.64 10.16 2.49
C LEU A 41 10.86 10.92 1.97
N LYS A 42 11.06 12.18 2.39
CA LYS A 42 12.24 12.96 1.99
C LYS A 42 13.52 12.28 2.46
N LYS A 43 13.59 11.89 3.74
CA LYS A 43 14.72 11.17 4.32
C LYS A 43 14.98 9.87 3.56
N SER A 44 13.97 9.01 3.41
CA SER A 44 14.09 7.73 2.72
C SER A 44 14.49 7.88 1.25
N SER A 45 13.98 8.88 0.55
CA SER A 45 14.36 9.13 -0.84
C SER A 45 15.83 9.55 -0.96
N ILE A 46 16.32 10.43 -0.07
CA ILE A 46 17.72 10.85 -0.04
C ILE A 46 18.64 9.67 0.27
N THR A 47 18.34 8.91 1.34
CA THR A 47 19.12 7.70 1.70
C THR A 47 19.10 6.66 0.59
N GLY A 48 18.00 6.57 -0.17
CA GLY A 48 17.87 5.70 -1.34
C GLY A 48 18.52 6.22 -2.62
N GLY A 49 19.32 7.30 -2.59
CA GLY A 49 19.99 7.86 -3.76
C GLY A 49 19.06 8.62 -4.71
N GLY A 50 18.02 9.26 -4.19
CA GLY A 50 17.02 9.99 -4.99
C GLY A 50 15.99 9.10 -5.68
N LYS A 51 15.84 7.85 -5.23
CA LYS A 51 14.80 6.92 -5.71
C LYS A 51 13.41 7.35 -5.23
N ILE A 52 12.39 6.93 -5.98
CA ILE A 52 10.99 7.07 -5.56
C ILE A 52 10.75 6.13 -4.38
N VAL A 53 10.16 6.68 -3.32
CA VAL A 53 9.74 5.94 -2.12
C VAL A 53 8.24 6.09 -1.91
N PHE A 54 7.65 5.14 -1.20
CA PHE A 54 6.22 5.06 -0.95
C PHE A 54 5.96 5.14 0.56
N SER A 55 4.91 5.84 0.96
CA SER A 55 4.39 5.75 2.33
C SER A 55 3.75 4.39 2.59
N ASP A 56 3.38 4.13 3.84
CA ASP A 56 2.29 3.18 4.13
C ASP A 56 0.95 3.74 3.62
N LEU A 57 -0.12 2.96 3.72
CA LEU A 57 -1.43 3.45 3.36
C LEU A 57 -1.87 4.54 4.36
N ILE A 58 -2.13 5.74 3.84
CA ILE A 58 -2.67 6.85 4.63
C ILE A 58 -4.06 7.24 4.11
N ARG A 59 -4.73 8.12 4.84
CA ARG A 59 -6.02 8.69 4.42
C ARG A 59 -5.85 10.14 4.01
N CYS A 60 -6.32 10.45 2.81
CA CYS A 60 -6.54 11.82 2.36
C CYS A 60 -7.98 11.92 1.87
N GLN A 61 -8.73 12.91 2.35
CA GLN A 61 -10.16 13.10 2.06
C GLN A 61 -11.01 11.83 2.27
N GLY A 62 -10.67 11.06 3.32
CA GLY A 62 -11.32 9.79 3.63
C GLY A 62 -10.97 8.62 2.70
N MET A 63 -10.17 8.85 1.66
CA MET A 63 -9.73 7.81 0.71
C MET A 63 -8.37 7.22 1.11
N PRO A 64 -8.21 5.89 1.04
CA PRO A 64 -6.91 5.24 1.24
C PRO A 64 -6.00 5.48 0.04
N VAL A 65 -4.82 6.07 0.29
CA VAL A 65 -3.83 6.43 -0.74
C VAL A 65 -2.42 6.07 -0.31
N PHE A 66 -1.54 5.88 -1.29
CA PHE A 66 -0.10 5.92 -1.09
C PHE A 66 0.43 7.30 -1.46
N VAL A 67 1.32 7.83 -0.64
CA VAL A 67 2.09 9.04 -0.98
C VAL A 67 3.46 8.62 -1.49
N LEU A 68 3.75 9.04 -2.70
CA LEU A 68 5.02 8.86 -3.40
C LEU A 68 5.92 10.05 -3.10
N GLY A 69 7.20 9.80 -2.86
CA GLY A 69 8.19 10.84 -2.62
C GLY A 69 9.44 10.66 -3.46
N LYS A 70 9.93 11.76 -4.04
CA LYS A 70 11.25 11.81 -4.71
C LYS A 70 11.97 13.12 -4.40
N ALA A 71 13.04 13.05 -3.63
CA ALA A 71 13.89 14.19 -3.35
C ALA A 71 14.68 14.62 -4.59
N LYS A 72 14.91 15.92 -4.73
CA LYS A 72 15.74 16.52 -5.79
C LYS A 72 17.03 17.08 -5.19
N ARG A 73 18.07 17.19 -6.01
CA ARG A 73 19.40 17.68 -5.59
C ARG A 73 19.37 19.09 -4.99
N ASN A 74 18.46 19.95 -5.45
CA ASN A 74 18.28 21.32 -4.96
C ASN A 74 17.48 21.41 -3.64
N GLY A 75 17.26 20.31 -2.93
CA GLY A 75 16.53 20.27 -1.66
C GLY A 75 15.00 20.27 -1.78
N SER A 76 14.44 20.56 -2.97
CA SER A 76 13.01 20.39 -3.27
C SER A 76 12.63 18.92 -3.40
N MET A 77 11.33 18.61 -3.43
CA MET A 77 10.84 17.24 -3.52
C MET A 77 9.57 17.16 -4.36
N ALA A 78 9.42 16.08 -5.12
CA ALA A 78 8.17 15.72 -5.76
C ALA A 78 7.35 14.81 -4.84
N ILE A 79 6.06 15.10 -4.71
CA ILE A 79 5.09 14.36 -3.89
C ILE A 79 3.92 13.95 -4.77
N GLY A 80 3.77 12.66 -5.02
CA GLY A 80 2.65 12.11 -5.80
C GLY A 80 1.62 11.43 -4.89
N ILE A 81 0.34 11.54 -5.21
CA ILE A 81 -0.73 10.84 -4.50
C ILE A 81 -1.25 9.74 -5.41
N LEU A 82 -1.09 8.49 -4.97
CA LEU A 82 -1.46 7.30 -5.71
C LEU A 82 -2.70 6.66 -5.09
N ARG A 83 -3.78 6.58 -5.87
CA ARG A 83 -5.04 5.95 -5.44
C ARG A 83 -4.94 4.42 -5.51
N THR A 84 -5.69 3.77 -4.63
CA THR A 84 -5.76 2.30 -4.53
C THR A 84 -6.79 1.67 -5.46
N ASP A 85 -7.59 2.46 -6.17
CA ASP A 85 -8.66 1.97 -7.06
C ASP A 85 -8.17 0.94 -8.08
N TYR A 86 -6.98 1.12 -8.63
CA TYR A 86 -6.40 0.17 -9.56
C TYR A 86 -6.23 -1.21 -8.91
N LEU A 87 -5.61 -1.26 -7.72
CA LEU A 87 -5.40 -2.49 -6.95
C LEU A 87 -6.72 -3.13 -6.54
N VAL A 88 -7.70 -2.32 -6.14
CA VAL A 88 -9.07 -2.79 -5.86
C VAL A 88 -9.70 -3.45 -7.07
N ASN A 89 -9.55 -2.88 -8.26
CA ASN A 89 -10.13 -3.47 -9.48
C ASN A 89 -9.36 -4.69 -9.96
N MET A 90 -8.05 -4.76 -9.73
CA MET A 90 -7.23 -5.93 -10.00
C MET A 90 -7.59 -7.12 -9.11
N GLN A 91 -7.93 -6.86 -7.83
CA GLN A 91 -8.35 -7.88 -6.88
C GLN A 91 -9.72 -8.49 -7.24
N LYS A 92 -10.69 -7.67 -7.68
CA LYS A 92 -12.09 -8.07 -7.92
C LYS A 92 -12.30 -9.36 -8.73
N PRO A 93 -11.63 -9.58 -9.89
CA PRO A 93 -11.84 -10.80 -10.68
C PRO A 93 -11.18 -12.04 -10.07
N ILE A 94 -10.27 -11.89 -9.10
CA ILE A 94 -9.54 -13.01 -8.51
C ILE A 94 -10.42 -13.70 -7.47
N SER A 95 -10.92 -14.88 -7.84
CA SER A 95 -11.74 -15.75 -7.00
C SER A 95 -11.14 -17.15 -6.97
N PHE A 96 -11.26 -17.83 -5.81
CA PHE A 96 -10.71 -19.18 -5.62
C PHE A 96 -11.83 -20.13 -5.20
N GLY A 97 -12.36 -20.88 -6.16
CA GLY A 97 -13.52 -21.75 -5.94
C GLY A 97 -14.74 -20.99 -5.40
N ARG A 98 -15.67 -21.69 -4.74
CA ARG A 98 -16.96 -21.10 -4.29
C ARG A 98 -16.86 -20.14 -3.11
N LYS A 99 -15.79 -20.19 -2.31
CA LYS A 99 -15.68 -19.44 -1.04
C LYS A 99 -14.35 -18.70 -0.84
N GLY A 100 -13.36 -18.96 -1.68
CA GLY A 100 -12.07 -18.29 -1.59
C GLY A 100 -12.10 -16.91 -2.23
N HIS A 101 -11.29 -16.02 -1.69
CA HIS A 101 -11.13 -14.66 -2.16
C HIS A 101 -9.68 -14.23 -2.00
N SER A 102 -9.30 -13.21 -2.75
CA SER A 102 -8.02 -12.53 -2.59
C SER A 102 -8.14 -11.31 -1.67
N MET A 103 -7.03 -10.99 -1.02
CA MET A 103 -6.88 -9.77 -0.22
C MET A 103 -5.51 -9.17 -0.54
N ILE A 104 -5.47 -7.86 -0.74
CA ILE A 104 -4.23 -7.10 -0.91
C ILE A 104 -4.08 -6.24 0.33
N VAL A 105 -2.91 -6.28 0.96
CA VAL A 105 -2.55 -5.49 2.15
C VAL A 105 -1.28 -4.68 1.88
N ASP A 106 -1.07 -3.61 2.64
CA ASP A 106 0.22 -2.91 2.67
C ASP A 106 1.23 -3.63 3.59
N ARG A 107 2.45 -3.09 3.71
CA ARG A 107 3.52 -3.69 4.54
C ARG A 107 3.20 -3.70 6.05
N ALA A 108 2.22 -2.92 6.50
CA ALA A 108 1.76 -2.88 7.88
C ALA A 108 0.55 -3.80 8.10
N GLY A 109 0.15 -4.57 7.08
CA GLY A 109 -1.01 -5.47 7.15
C GLY A 109 -2.35 -4.75 7.03
N ARG A 110 -2.39 -3.49 6.55
CA ARG A 110 -3.64 -2.75 6.33
C ARG A 110 -4.26 -3.11 5.00
N VAL A 111 -5.56 -3.43 5.01
CA VAL A 111 -6.30 -3.83 3.81
C VAL A 111 -6.35 -2.71 2.78
N ILE A 112 -5.85 -3.01 1.58
CA ILE A 112 -5.97 -2.19 0.37
C ILE A 112 -7.19 -2.64 -0.44
N ALA A 113 -7.30 -3.96 -0.69
CA ALA A 113 -8.37 -4.54 -1.51
C ALA A 113 -8.87 -5.84 -0.89
N HIS A 114 -10.19 -6.00 -0.86
CA HIS A 114 -10.88 -7.15 -0.27
C HIS A 114 -12.36 -7.16 -0.69
N PRO A 115 -13.05 -8.30 -0.91
CA PRO A 115 -14.45 -8.30 -1.35
C PRO A 115 -15.42 -7.49 -0.46
N LYS A 116 -15.19 -7.46 0.85
CA LYS A 116 -15.93 -6.60 1.81
C LYS A 116 -15.48 -5.14 1.68
N LYS A 117 -16.34 -4.28 1.16
CA LYS A 117 -16.06 -2.84 0.93
C LYS A 117 -15.74 -2.11 2.23
N GLU A 118 -16.31 -2.51 3.35
CA GLU A 118 -16.08 -1.90 4.67
C GLU A 118 -14.63 -2.06 5.11
N TRP A 119 -13.99 -3.19 4.75
CA TRP A 119 -12.59 -3.43 5.06
C TRP A 119 -11.66 -2.56 4.21
N GLN A 120 -12.01 -2.32 2.95
CA GLN A 120 -11.30 -1.37 2.09
C GLN A 120 -11.46 0.06 2.63
N LYS A 121 -12.69 0.48 2.93
CA LYS A 121 -13.02 1.83 3.42
C LYS A 121 -12.33 2.18 4.72
N SER A 122 -12.18 1.21 5.62
CA SER A 122 -11.52 1.39 6.93
C SER A 122 -10.03 1.09 6.91
N SER A 123 -9.49 0.57 5.80
CA SER A 123 -8.13 0.03 5.74
C SER A 123 -7.89 -0.92 6.91
N LYS A 124 -8.81 -1.89 7.04
CA LYS A 124 -8.90 -2.76 8.21
C LYS A 124 -7.54 -3.35 8.53
N ASP A 125 -7.21 -3.40 9.81
CA ASP A 125 -6.01 -4.07 10.29
C ASP A 125 -6.18 -5.60 10.17
N ALA A 126 -5.34 -6.21 9.34
CA ALA A 126 -5.28 -7.65 9.15
C ALA A 126 -3.97 -8.26 9.67
N SER A 127 -3.14 -7.48 10.38
CA SER A 127 -1.85 -7.93 10.94
C SER A 127 -1.99 -9.04 12.00
N GLY A 128 -3.21 -9.30 12.50
CA GLY A 128 -3.49 -10.44 13.37
C GLY A 128 -3.63 -11.79 12.64
N ILE A 129 -3.68 -11.81 11.31
CA ILE A 129 -3.80 -13.05 10.53
C ILE A 129 -2.38 -13.58 10.24
N SER A 130 -2.11 -14.84 10.60
CA SER A 130 -0.77 -15.46 10.49
C SER A 130 -0.12 -15.32 9.12
N VAL A 131 -0.89 -15.50 8.04
CA VAL A 131 -0.42 -15.31 6.67
C VAL A 131 -0.06 -13.86 6.35
N VAL A 132 -0.79 -12.88 6.91
CA VAL A 132 -0.45 -11.46 6.74
C VAL A 132 0.82 -11.16 7.52
N GLN A 133 1.02 -11.73 8.70
CA GLN A 133 2.27 -11.60 9.45
C GLN A 133 3.47 -12.16 8.68
N ALA A 134 3.30 -13.30 8.00
CA ALA A 134 4.30 -13.87 7.10
C ALA A 134 4.63 -12.90 5.95
N MET A 135 3.61 -12.36 5.28
CA MET A 135 3.79 -11.35 4.22
C MET A 135 4.51 -10.10 4.73
N MET A 136 4.21 -9.64 5.95
CA MET A 136 4.86 -8.49 6.58
C MET A 136 6.35 -8.75 6.86
N ARG A 137 6.76 -10.00 7.07
CA ARG A 137 8.16 -10.43 7.16
C ARG A 137 8.83 -10.63 5.80
N GLY A 138 8.09 -10.45 4.70
CA GLY A 138 8.56 -10.64 3.33
C GLY A 138 8.52 -12.09 2.84
N GLU A 139 7.86 -12.99 3.58
CA GLU A 139 7.70 -14.39 3.19
C GLU A 139 6.67 -14.52 2.07
N THR A 140 6.88 -15.51 1.19
CA THR A 140 5.96 -15.90 0.12
C THR A 140 5.65 -17.38 0.24
N GLY A 141 4.49 -17.82 -0.26
CA GLY A 141 4.08 -19.23 -0.23
C GLY A 141 2.62 -19.41 0.13
N VAL A 142 2.23 -20.64 0.44
CA VAL A 142 0.87 -21.01 0.83
C VAL A 142 0.88 -21.48 2.28
N THR A 143 -0.09 -21.03 3.07
CA THR A 143 -0.27 -21.50 4.44
C THR A 143 -1.74 -21.85 4.70
N VAL A 144 -1.99 -22.59 5.78
CA VAL A 144 -3.33 -22.91 6.26
C VAL A 144 -3.56 -22.12 7.54
N PHE A 145 -4.70 -21.44 7.64
CA PHE A 145 -5.14 -20.82 8.87
C PHE A 145 -6.57 -21.24 9.19
N TYR A 146 -6.91 -21.14 10.47
CA TYR A 146 -8.25 -21.42 10.98
C TYR A 146 -9.04 -20.13 11.00
N SER A 147 -10.12 -20.07 10.21
CA SER A 147 -11.03 -18.93 10.26
C SER A 147 -12.04 -19.12 11.38
N PRO A 148 -12.31 -18.11 12.22
CA PRO A 148 -13.40 -18.19 13.19
C PRO A 148 -14.70 -18.64 12.51
N PRO A 149 -15.49 -19.51 13.15
CA PRO A 149 -16.65 -20.10 12.53
C PRO A 149 -17.61 -19.01 12.02
N LEU A 150 -17.90 -19.05 10.72
CA LEU A 150 -19.04 -18.33 10.16
C LEU A 150 -20.27 -18.83 10.92
N LYS A 151 -21.09 -17.92 11.48
CA LYS A 151 -22.25 -18.22 12.34
C LYS A 151 -22.91 -19.55 11.94
N GLY A 152 -22.84 -20.55 12.82
CA GLY A 152 -23.54 -21.83 12.68
C GLY A 152 -22.74 -23.03 12.14
N GLY A 153 -21.41 -23.10 12.25
CA GLY A 153 -20.69 -24.36 11.93
C GLY A 153 -19.24 -24.41 12.41
N HIS A 154 -18.71 -25.62 12.58
CA HIS A 154 -17.39 -25.95 13.13
C HIS A 154 -16.22 -25.21 12.45
N ASP A 155 -15.10 -25.11 13.19
CA ASP A 155 -13.84 -24.53 12.75
C ASP A 155 -13.37 -25.15 11.42
N ARG A 156 -13.02 -24.30 10.44
CA ARG A 156 -12.63 -24.75 9.10
C ARG A 156 -11.20 -24.34 8.79
N ARG A 157 -10.40 -25.32 8.37
CA ARG A 157 -9.10 -25.10 7.71
C ARG A 157 -9.33 -24.35 6.40
N ILE A 158 -8.79 -23.15 6.28
CA ILE A 158 -8.76 -22.39 5.04
C ILE A 158 -7.32 -22.33 4.55
N HIS A 159 -7.12 -22.66 3.27
CA HIS A 159 -5.85 -22.46 2.60
C HIS A 159 -5.78 -21.01 2.11
N LEU A 160 -4.72 -20.29 2.47
CA LEU A 160 -4.44 -18.95 1.96
C LEU A 160 -3.07 -18.93 1.28
N GLY A 161 -3.04 -18.52 0.02
CA GLY A 161 -1.79 -18.19 -0.69
C GLY A 161 -1.39 -16.75 -0.43
N ALA A 162 -0.10 -16.53 -0.19
CA ALA A 162 0.57 -15.25 -0.07
C ALA A 162 1.62 -15.11 -1.16
N GLU A 163 1.47 -14.11 -2.03
CA GLU A 163 2.48 -13.76 -3.04
C GLU A 163 3.07 -12.37 -2.72
N GLY A 164 4.40 -12.25 -2.84
CA GLY A 164 5.19 -11.10 -2.40
C GLY A 164 6.47 -10.89 -3.23
N ARG A 165 7.12 -9.74 -3.06
CA ARG A 165 7.97 -9.06 -4.06
C ARG A 165 9.22 -9.83 -4.54
N LEU A 166 9.35 -9.96 -5.87
CA LEU A 166 10.61 -10.13 -6.59
C LEU A 166 11.40 -8.81 -6.67
N GLY A 167 12.69 -8.85 -6.29
CA GLY A 167 13.73 -7.89 -6.71
C GLY A 167 14.41 -7.05 -5.60
N ARG A 168 15.57 -7.51 -5.11
CA ARG A 168 16.89 -7.13 -5.65
C ARG A 168 18.00 -8.18 -5.34
N ASP A 169 18.57 -8.70 -6.42
CA ASP A 169 19.95 -9.15 -6.70
C ASP A 169 20.75 -9.99 -5.68
N GLY A 170 21.06 -11.22 -6.09
CA GLY A 170 22.40 -11.80 -6.04
C GLY A 170 23.08 -11.96 -4.67
N ALA A 171 22.91 -13.12 -4.07
CA ALA A 171 24.00 -13.80 -3.38
C ALA A 171 23.81 -15.30 -3.58
N SER A 172 24.50 -15.86 -4.58
CA SER A 172 24.97 -17.24 -4.49
C SER A 172 25.88 -17.33 -3.26
N ALA A 173 25.63 -18.33 -2.42
CA ALA A 173 26.56 -18.82 -1.42
C ALA A 173 26.10 -20.21 -0.99
N ASP A 174 26.13 -21.12 -1.95
CA ASP A 174 26.17 -22.55 -1.82
C ASP A 174 27.51 -23.01 -2.41
N GLY A 175 28.37 -23.58 -1.56
CA GLY A 175 29.65 -24.20 -1.95
C GLY A 175 30.87 -23.52 -1.36
#